data_AF-A0A377GJY7-F1
#
_entry.id   AF-A0A377GJY7-F1
#
_cell.length_a   1.000
_cell.length_b   1.000
_cell.length_c   1.000
_cell.angle_alpha   90.00
_cell.angle_beta   90.00
_cell.angle_gamma   90.00
#
_symmetry.space_group_name_H-M   'P 1'
#
loop_
_entity.id
_entity.type
_entity.pdbx_description
1 polymer ?
#
loop_
_entity_poly.entity_id
_entity_poly.type
_entity_poly.pdbx_seq_one_letter_code
_entity_poly.pdbx_strand_id
1 'polypeptide(L)' 'MHKESYIYLLANKHNNVLYTGVTNDLIRRVYEHKNKLVAGFTKKYSVDR' A
#
# COMPACT_ATOMS: atom_id res chain seq x y z
N MET A 1 -1.29 9.84 -24.50
CA MET A 1 -1.46 10.23 -23.09
C MET A 1 -0.46 9.46 -22.25
N HIS A 2 0.48 10.14 -21.59
CA HIS A 2 1.33 9.50 -20.59
C HIS A 2 0.51 9.20 -19.34
N LYS A 3 0.57 7.97 -18.84
CA LYS A 3 -0.08 7.57 -17.58
C LYS A 3 1.00 7.53 -16.51
N GLU A 4 0.94 8.46 -15.56
CA GLU A 4 1.87 8.44 -14.42
C GLU A 4 1.60 7.20 -13.57
N SER A 5 2.67 6.58 -13.09
CA SER A 5 2.63 5.42 -12.20
C SER A 5 3.66 5.61 -11.11
N TYR A 6 3.27 5.26 -9.89
CA TYR A 6 4.08 5.35 -8.70
C TYR A 6 4.45 3.94 -8.25
N ILE A 7 5.73 3.73 -7.97
CA ILE A 7 6.22 2.59 -7.20
C ILE A 7 6.37 3.07 -5.76
N TYR A 8 5.86 2.32 -4.80
CA TYR A 8 5.87 2.73 -3.40
C TYR A 8 6.20 1.56 -2.46
N LEU A 9 6.69 1.91 -1.25
CA LEU A 9 6.85 0.99 -0.13
C LEU A 9 5.90 1.39 1.00
N LEU A 10 5.29 0.39 1.64
CA LEU A 10 4.60 0.53 2.92
C LEU A 10 5.22 -0.40 3.95
N ALA A 11 5.08 -0.05 5.21
CA ALA A 11 5.55 -0.85 6.34
C ALA A 11 4.42 -1.15 7.33
N ASN A 12 4.62 -2.18 8.15
CA ASN A 12 3.80 -2.35 9.35
C ASN A 12 4.32 -1.43 10.48
N LYS A 13 3.59 -1.33 11.59
CA LYS A 13 3.98 -0.51 12.77
C LYS A 13 5.40 -0.78 13.27
N HIS A 14 5.90 -2.01 13.09
CA HIS A 14 7.21 -2.44 13.59
C HIS A 14 8.32 -2.33 12.55
N ASN A 15 8.03 -1.84 11.33
CA ASN A 15 8.97 -1.72 10.21
C ASN A 15 9.71 -3.02 9.84
N ASN A 16 9.18 -4.18 10.22
CA ASN A 16 9.78 -5.49 9.94
C ASN A 16 9.04 -6.26 8.84
N VAL A 17 7.89 -5.75 8.38
CA VAL A 17 7.19 -6.24 7.19
C VAL A 17 7.08 -5.09 6.20
N LEU A 18 7.64 -5.29 5.01
CA LEU A 18 7.59 -4.36 3.91
C LEU A 18 6.68 -4.89 2.81
N TYR A 19 5.99 -3.98 2.13
CA TYR A 19 5.20 -4.24 0.95
C TYR A 19 5.59 -3.27 -0.15
N THR A 20 5.85 -3.77 -1.35
CA THR A 20 6.07 -2.96 -2.55
C THR A 20 4.83 -3.01 -3.43
N GLY A 21 4.46 -1.90 -4.04
CA GLY A 21 3.28 -1.83 -4.91
C GLY A 21 3.42 -0.80 -6.03
N VAL A 22 2.54 -0.91 -7.01
CA VAL A 22 2.41 0.04 -8.12
C VAL A 22 0.97 0.54 -8.21
N THR A 23 0.80 1.83 -8.47
CA THR A 23 -0.52 2.45 -8.66
C THR A 23 -0.40 3.72 -9.50
N ASN A 24 -1.47 4.10 -10.19
CA ASN A 24 -1.60 5.42 -10.83
C ASN A 24 -2.23 6.47 -9.90
N ASP A 25 -2.65 6.05 -8.71
CA ASP A 25 -3.25 6.90 -7.66
C ASP A 25 -2.73 6.42 -6.30
N LEU A 26 -1.76 7.16 -5.76
CA LEU A 26 -1.09 6.80 -4.51
C LEU A 26 -1.99 7.06 -3.29
N ILE A 27 -2.73 8.17 -3.29
CA ILE A 27 -3.57 8.58 -2.16
C ILE A 27 -4.68 7.57 -1.93
N ARG A 28 -5.42 7.20 -2.99
CA ARG A 28 -6.45 6.16 -2.92
C ARG A 28 -5.88 4.84 -2.43
N ARG A 29 -4.73 4.43 -2.96
CA ARG A 29 -4.14 3.14 -2.61
C ARG A 29 -3.68 3.09 -1.15
N VAL A 30 -3.10 4.17 -0.64
CA VAL A 30 -2.73 4.28 0.78
C VAL A 30 -3.99 4.26 1.66
N TYR A 31 -5.08 4.93 1.26
CA TYR A 31 -6.35 4.87 1.98
C TYR A 31 -6.93 3.45 2.05
N GLU A 32 -6.91 2.70 0.95
CA GLU A 32 -7.38 1.31 0.88
C GLU A 32 -6.62 0.39 1.86
N HIS A 33 -5.29 0.55 1.94
CA HIS A 33 -4.44 -0.21 2.87
C HIS A 33 -4.70 0.18 4.34
N LYS A 34 -4.76 1.49 4.64
CA LYS A 34 -5.05 2.01 5.99
C LYS A 34 -6.41 1.56 6.53
N ASN A 35 -7.41 1.45 5.68
CA ASN A 35 -8.76 1.02 6.06
C ASN A 35 -9.01 -0.48 5.84
N LYS A 36 -7.99 -1.25 5.42
CA LYS A 36 -8.07 -2.71 5.24
C LYS A 36 -9.22 -3.15 4.32
N LEU A 37 -9.50 -2.34 3.29
CA LEU A 37 -10.63 -2.50 2.38
C LEU A 37 -10.47 -3.70 1.44
N VAL A 38 -9.23 -4.05 1.12
CA VAL A 38 -8.89 -5.17 0.25
C VAL A 38 -8.29 -6.31 1.07
N ALA A 39 -8.78 -7.53 0.88
CA ALA A 39 -8.17 -8.71 1.48
C ALA A 39 -6.82 -9.02 0.81
N GLY A 40 -5.82 -9.42 1.58
CA GLY A 40 -4.49 -9.75 1.05
C GLY A 40 -3.37 -9.57 2.06
N PHE A 41 -2.14 -9.52 1.55
CA PHE A 41 -0.92 -9.43 2.34
C PHE A 41 -0.92 -8.22 3.30
N THR A 42 -1.22 -7.04 2.79
CA THR A 42 -1.19 -5.80 3.59
C THR A 42 -2.20 -5.84 4.73
N LYS A 43 -3.40 -6.41 4.51
CA LYS A 43 -4.40 -6.64 5.55
C LYS A 43 -3.94 -7.68 6.58
N LYS A 44 -3.37 -8.80 6.13
CA LYS A 44 -2.90 -9.90 6.98
C LYS A 44 -1.79 -9.45 7.94
N TYR A 45 -0.85 -8.65 7.46
CA TYR A 45 0.32 -8.21 8.23
C TYR A 45 0.21 -6.77 8.78
N SER A 46 -0.95 -6.12 8.61
CA SER A 46 -1.19 -4.71 8.99
C SER A 46 -0.11 -3.77 8.47
N VAL A 47 0.14 -3.86 7.16
CA VAL A 47 1.08 -3.00 6.42
C VAL A 47 0.33 -1.77 5.93
N ASP A 48 0.31 -0.72 6.75
CA ASP A 48 -0.52 0.47 6.58
C ASP A 48 0.17 1.80 6.95
N ARG A 49 1.50 1.77 7.10
CA ARG A 49 2.36 2.93 7.40
C ARG A 49 3.16 3.36 6.18
#